data_AF-A0A936FWW8-F1
#
_entry.id   AF-A0A936FWW8-F1
#
_cell.length_a   1.000
_cell.length_b   1.000
_cell.length_c   1.000
_cell.angle_alpha   90.00
_cell.angle_beta   90.00
_cell.angle_gamma   90.00
#
_symmetry.space_group_name_H-M   'P 1'
#
loop_
_entity.id
_entity.type
_entity.pdbx_description
1 polymer ?
#
loop_
_entity_poly.entity_id
_entity_poly.type
_entity_poly.pdbx_seq_one_letter_code
_entity_poly.pdbx_strand_id
1 'polypeptide(L)'
;MNNNITQQTTDLIKQDFELSQINKDGTVTEEQLLDALANDIAYLIENQLEPFLNLMYRLDVDERQIEIALMPGAAEPANILLAKLIIERQKKRIITKMNYKQPIITDKDFQDLKF
;
A
#
# COMPACT_ATOMS: atom_id res chain seq x y z
N MET A 1 -12.27 5.77 -14.41
CA MET A 1 -12.21 5.68 -12.94
C MET A 1 -10.90 5.06 -12.47
N ASN A 2 -10.39 3.98 -13.09
CA ASN A 2 -9.15 3.29 -12.67
C ASN A 2 -7.90 4.19 -12.60
N ASN A 3 -7.71 5.13 -13.56
CA ASN A 3 -6.55 6.02 -13.57
C ASN A 3 -6.42 6.91 -12.31
N ASN A 4 -7.53 7.22 -11.63
CA ASN A 4 -7.48 8.02 -10.41
C ASN A 4 -6.97 7.21 -9.22
N ILE A 5 -7.37 5.94 -9.11
CA ILE A 5 -6.93 5.03 -8.04
C ILE A 5 -5.44 4.71 -8.21
N THR A 6 -4.99 4.34 -9.41
CA THR A 6 -3.58 4.03 -9.67
C THR A 6 -2.66 5.20 -9.33
N GLN A 7 -3.05 6.43 -9.67
CA GLN A 7 -2.27 7.61 -9.33
C GLN A 7 -2.23 7.84 -7.80
N GLN A 8 -3.37 7.77 -7.11
CA GLN A 8 -3.41 7.91 -5.65
C GLN A 8 -2.62 6.81 -4.93
N THR A 9 -2.65 5.58 -5.45
CA THR A 9 -1.84 4.47 -4.93
C THR A 9 -0.35 4.77 -5.12
N THR A 10 0.04 5.25 -6.31
CA THR A 10 1.42 5.66 -6.60
C THR A 10 1.89 6.74 -5.63
N ASP A 11 1.06 7.74 -5.37
CA ASP A 11 1.41 8.86 -4.49
C ASP A 11 1.62 8.41 -3.03
N LEU A 12 0.77 7.51 -2.52
CA LEU A 12 0.95 6.93 -1.18
C LEU A 12 2.24 6.11 -1.07
N ILE A 13 2.52 5.27 -2.07
CA ILE A 13 3.72 4.42 -2.03
C ILE A 13 4.98 5.26 -2.17
N LYS A 14 4.99 6.30 -3.03
CA LYS A 14 6.11 7.25 -3.11
C LYS A 14 6.42 7.91 -1.77
N GLN A 15 5.39 8.24 -0.98
CA GLN A 15 5.56 8.81 0.35
C GLN A 15 6.14 7.79 1.35
N ASP A 16 5.72 6.53 1.28
CA ASP A 16 6.12 5.50 2.25
C ASP A 16 7.49 4.84 1.92
N PHE A 17 7.91 4.83 0.65
CA PHE A 17 9.08 4.05 0.17
C PHE A 17 10.22 4.87 -0.46
N GLU A 18 10.14 6.20 -0.46
CA GLU A 18 11.15 7.06 -1.12
C GLU A 18 11.54 6.56 -2.53
N LEU A 19 10.55 6.09 -3.30
CA LEU A 19 10.79 5.36 -4.55
C LEU A 19 11.71 6.14 -5.49
N SER A 20 12.94 5.65 -5.65
CA SER A 20 14.01 6.39 -6.31
C SER A 20 13.83 6.44 -7.83
N GLN A 21 13.08 5.48 -8.40
CA GLN A 21 13.01 5.21 -9.84
C GLN A 21 11.71 5.63 -10.52
N ILE A 22 10.68 6.05 -9.79
CA ILE A 22 9.42 6.46 -10.43
C ILE A 22 9.50 7.92 -10.87
N ASN A 23 9.42 8.14 -12.19
CA ASN A 23 9.35 9.48 -12.80
C ASN A 23 8.37 10.38 -12.02
N LYS A 24 8.87 11.56 -11.61
CA LYS A 24 8.07 12.57 -10.89
C LYS A 24 7.04 13.24 -11.80
N ASP A 25 7.34 13.28 -13.10
CA ASP A 25 6.55 14.00 -14.10
C ASP A 25 5.96 13.00 -15.11
N GLY A 26 4.74 12.52 -14.84
CA GLY A 26 4.00 11.66 -15.77
C GLY A 26 2.99 10.73 -15.09
N THR A 27 2.04 10.23 -15.86
CA THR A 27 1.10 9.19 -15.43
C THR A 27 1.85 7.87 -15.29
N VAL A 28 1.86 7.29 -14.08
CA VAL A 28 2.53 6.02 -13.80
C VAL A 28 1.55 4.87 -14.03
N THR A 29 1.93 3.89 -14.85
CA THR A 29 1.13 2.68 -15.03
C THR A 29 1.28 1.74 -13.83
N GLU A 30 0.32 0.85 -13.65
CA GLU A 30 0.38 -0.12 -12.55
C GLU A 30 1.58 -1.07 -12.66
N GLU A 31 1.93 -1.46 -13.88
CA GLU A 31 3.12 -2.28 -14.16
C GLU A 31 4.42 -1.54 -13.79
N GLN A 32 4.55 -0.26 -14.17
CA GLN A 32 5.70 0.56 -13.79
C GLN A 32 5.82 0.77 -12.28
N LEU A 33 4.69 0.93 -11.60
CA LEU A 33 4.65 1.02 -10.15
C LEU A 33 5.10 -0.29 -9.50
N LEU A 34 4.60 -1.43 -10.00
CA LEU A 34 4.96 -2.75 -9.51
C LEU A 34 6.46 -3.01 -9.67
N ASP A 35 7.01 -2.77 -10.86
CA ASP A 35 8.42 -3.00 -11.15
C ASP A 35 9.33 -2.12 -10.28
N ALA A 36 9.02 -0.83 -10.17
CA ALA A 36 9.81 0.09 -9.35
C ALA A 36 9.78 -0.30 -7.87
N LEU A 37 8.60 -0.60 -7.33
CA LEU A 37 8.45 -1.01 -5.94
C LEU A 37 9.12 -2.37 -5.68
N ALA A 38 9.00 -3.33 -6.58
CA ALA A 38 9.63 -4.64 -6.42
C ALA A 38 11.16 -4.56 -6.44
N ASN A 39 11.74 -3.64 -7.21
CA ASN A 39 13.18 -3.39 -7.20
C ASN A 39 13.64 -2.81 -5.86
N ASP A 40 12.93 -1.81 -5.34
CA ASP A 40 13.27 -1.22 -4.03
C ASP A 40 13.09 -2.24 -2.89
N ILE A 41 12.04 -3.07 -2.95
CA ILE A 41 11.81 -4.14 -1.99
C ILE A 41 12.91 -5.20 -2.04
N ALA A 42 13.43 -5.55 -3.22
CA ALA A 42 14.54 -6.50 -3.31
C ALA A 42 15.75 -6.00 -2.49
N TYR A 43 16.10 -4.72 -2.64
CA TYR A 43 17.15 -4.10 -1.84
C TYR A 43 16.82 -4.11 -0.34
N LEU A 44 15.58 -3.79 0.03
CA LEU A 44 15.15 -3.77 1.42
C LEU A 44 15.16 -5.14 2.08
N ILE A 45 14.76 -6.21 1.38
CA ILE A 45 14.82 -7.58 1.89
C ILE A 45 16.28 -7.98 2.15
N GLU A 46 17.18 -7.65 1.23
CA GLU A 46 18.59 -8.05 1.34
C GLU A 46 19.36 -7.25 2.40
N ASN A 47 19.04 -5.96 2.57
CA ASN A 47 19.89 -5.05 3.35
C ASN A 47 19.21 -4.53 4.62
N GLN A 48 17.88 -4.51 4.68
CA GLN A 48 17.10 -3.79 5.70
C GLN A 48 15.79 -4.52 6.05
N LEU A 49 15.83 -5.85 6.20
CA LEU A 49 14.63 -6.67 6.40
C LEU A 49 13.80 -6.24 7.62
N GLU A 50 14.45 -6.02 8.77
CA GLU A 50 13.77 -5.60 10.00
C GLU A 50 13.06 -4.24 9.86
N PRO A 51 13.72 -3.17 9.37
CA PRO A 51 13.03 -1.92 9.00
C PRO A 51 11.87 -2.11 8.01
N PHE A 52 12.04 -2.99 7.02
CA PHE A 52 11.01 -3.26 6.02
C PHE A 52 9.78 -3.94 6.62
N LEU A 53 9.95 -4.96 7.47
CA LEU A 53 8.84 -5.60 8.17
C LEU A 53 8.11 -4.60 9.09
N ASN A 54 8.84 -3.73 9.79
CA ASN A 54 8.24 -2.65 10.58
C ASN A 54 7.41 -1.68 9.73
N LEU A 55 7.83 -1.40 8.49
CA LEU A 55 7.03 -0.64 7.55
C LEU A 55 5.75 -1.41 7.17
N MET A 56 5.84 -2.71 6.89
CA MET A 56 4.67 -3.54 6.52
C MET A 56 3.56 -3.50 7.57
N TYR A 57 3.90 -3.60 8.87
CA TYR A 57 2.90 -3.49 9.94
C TYR A 57 2.22 -2.11 9.97
N ARG A 58 2.96 -1.02 9.73
CA ARG A 58 2.37 0.33 9.68
C ARG A 58 1.43 0.52 8.49
N LEU A 59 1.66 -0.21 7.41
CA LEU A 59 0.79 -0.22 6.23
C LEU A 59 -0.41 -1.16 6.37
N ASP A 60 -0.51 -1.89 7.49
CA ASP A 60 -1.54 -2.89 7.78
C ASP A 60 -1.57 -4.03 6.75
N VAL A 61 -0.39 -4.51 6.35
CA VAL A 61 -0.24 -5.71 5.51
C VAL A 61 -0.38 -6.95 6.40
N ASP A 62 -1.17 -7.94 5.97
CA ASP A 62 -1.40 -9.18 6.74
C ASP A 62 -0.11 -10.00 6.84
N GLU A 63 0.30 -10.26 8.08
CA GLU A 63 1.56 -10.94 8.41
C GLU A 63 1.66 -12.35 7.80
N ARG A 64 0.57 -13.11 7.77
CA ARG A 64 0.57 -14.45 7.17
C ARG A 64 0.83 -14.38 5.67
N GLN A 65 0.31 -13.35 5.00
CA GLN A 65 0.62 -13.13 3.58
C GLN A 65 2.08 -12.75 3.34
N ILE A 66 2.69 -11.99 4.26
CA ILE A 66 4.13 -11.67 4.22
C ILE A 66 4.95 -12.96 4.37
N GLU A 67 4.62 -13.79 5.37
CA GLU A 67 5.29 -15.07 5.60
C GLU A 67 5.23 -15.96 4.34
N ILE A 68 4.04 -16.13 3.76
CA ILE A 68 3.85 -16.90 2.52
C ILE A 68 4.68 -16.32 1.37
N ALA A 69 4.75 -15.00 1.24
CA ALA A 69 5.53 -14.35 0.20
C ALA A 69 7.04 -14.57 0.35
N LEU A 70 7.52 -14.75 1.59
CA LEU A 70 8.92 -15.02 1.90
C LEU A 70 9.27 -16.52 1.87
N MET A 71 8.28 -17.42 1.74
CA MET A 71 8.54 -18.85 1.74
C MET A 71 9.35 -19.30 0.51
N PRO A 72 10.35 -20.18 0.69
CA PRO A 72 11.03 -20.82 -0.42
C PRO A 72 10.05 -21.59 -1.31
N GLY A 73 10.18 -21.46 -2.63
CA GLY A 73 9.35 -22.18 -3.60
C GLY A 73 7.99 -21.53 -3.89
N ALA A 74 7.78 -20.28 -3.47
CA ALA A 74 6.65 -19.49 -3.93
C ALA A 74 6.63 -19.35 -5.47
N ALA A 75 5.45 -19.14 -6.05
CA ALA A 75 5.25 -19.09 -7.51
C ALA A 75 5.96 -17.91 -8.18
N GLU A 76 6.22 -16.84 -7.43
CA GLU A 76 6.91 -15.63 -7.88
C GLU A 76 7.99 -15.24 -6.85
N PRO A 77 8.99 -14.43 -7.25
CA PRO A 77 9.97 -13.89 -6.32
C PRO A 77 9.32 -13.12 -5.17
N ALA A 78 9.93 -13.21 -3.98
CA ALA A 78 9.39 -12.62 -2.75
C ALA A 78 9.14 -11.11 -2.88
N ASN A 79 10.08 -10.38 -3.48
CA ASN A 79 9.95 -8.93 -3.70
C ASN A 79 8.75 -8.57 -4.58
N ILE A 80 8.43 -9.39 -5.59
CA ILE A 80 7.27 -9.19 -6.46
C ILE A 80 5.97 -9.47 -5.70
N LEU A 81 5.91 -10.57 -4.95
CA LEU A 81 4.74 -10.91 -4.13
C LEU A 81 4.45 -9.83 -3.09
N LEU A 82 5.49 -9.34 -2.41
CA LEU A 82 5.37 -8.27 -1.42
C LEU A 82 4.94 -6.95 -2.05
N ALA A 83 5.48 -6.58 -3.22
CA ALA A 83 5.06 -5.39 -3.95
C ALA A 83 3.56 -5.44 -4.30
N LYS A 84 3.07 -6.59 -4.77
CA LYS A 84 1.64 -6.80 -5.04
C LYS A 84 0.79 -6.63 -3.77
N LEU A 85 1.21 -7.24 -2.65
CA LEU A 85 0.51 -7.11 -1.38
C LEU A 85 0.38 -5.65 -0.92
N ILE A 86 1.46 -4.88 -1.03
CA ILE A 86 1.48 -3.46 -0.65
C ILE A 86 0.55 -2.64 -1.55
N ILE A 87 0.63 -2.82 -2.88
CA ILE A 87 -0.23 -2.12 -3.85
C ILE A 87 -1.70 -2.40 -3.55
N GLU A 88 -2.06 -3.67 -3.36
CA GLU A 88 -3.45 -4.06 -3.04
C GLU A 88 -3.91 -3.48 -1.71
N ARG A 89 -3.05 -3.45 -0.68
CA ARG A 89 -3.40 -2.86 0.61
C ARG A 89 -3.64 -1.35 0.51
N GLN A 90 -2.83 -0.63 -0.27
CA GLN A 90 -3.00 0.81 -0.49
C GLN A 90 -4.24 1.12 -1.32
N LYS A 91 -4.52 0.34 -2.38
CA LYS A 91 -5.78 0.44 -3.13
C LYS A 91 -6.99 0.25 -2.21
N LYS A 92 -6.97 -0.79 -1.37
CA LYS A 92 -8.03 -1.04 -0.39
C LYS A 92 -8.22 0.14 0.56
N ARG A 93 -7.13 0.72 1.07
CA ARG A 93 -7.16 1.92 1.92
C ARG A 93 -7.86 3.10 1.25
N ILE A 94 -7.55 3.36 -0.03
CA ILE A 94 -8.16 4.41 -0.83
C ILE A 94 -9.66 4.14 -1.01
N ILE A 95 -10.03 2.93 -1.42
CA ILE A 95 -11.43 2.52 -1.65
C ILE A 95 -12.24 2.63 -0.35
N THR A 96 -11.71 2.16 0.78
CA THR A 96 -12.35 2.30 2.09
C THR A 96 -12.58 3.77 2.44
N LYS A 97 -11.59 4.65 2.25
CA LYS A 97 -11.76 6.10 2.49
C LYS A 97 -12.81 6.73 1.58
N MET A 98 -12.91 6.29 0.32
CA MET A 98 -13.92 6.79 -0.62
C MET A 98 -15.33 6.37 -0.21
N ASN A 99 -15.51 5.11 0.21
CA ASN A 99 -16.81 4.53 0.52
C ASN A 99 -17.33 4.93 1.91
N TYR A 100 -16.44 5.17 2.87
CA TYR A 100 -16.78 5.61 4.22
C TYR A 100 -16.52 7.11 4.40
N LYS A 101 -17.30 7.94 3.69
CA LYS A 101 -17.48 9.34 4.13
C LYS A 101 -18.36 9.29 5.38
N GLN A 102 -17.75 9.56 6.54
CA GLN A 102 -18.49 9.72 7.79
C GLN A 102 -19.66 10.68 7.54
N PRO A 103 -20.90 10.33 7.91
CA PRO A 103 -21.95 11.34 7.96
C PRO A 103 -21.46 12.45 8.89
N ILE A 104 -21.63 13.69 8.46
CA ILE A 104 -21.36 14.85 9.32
C ILE A 104 -22.27 14.67 10.52
N ILE A 105 -21.69 14.38 11.69
CA ILE A 105 -22.46 14.32 12.94
C ILE A 105 -22.94 15.74 13.18
N THR A 106 -24.25 15.96 13.09
CA THR A 106 -24.85 17.25 13.34
C THR A 106 -25.11 17.42 14.84
N ASP A 107 -25.21 18.66 15.32
CA ASP A 107 -25.55 18.94 16.72
C ASP A 107 -26.84 18.27 17.19
N LYS A 108 -27.73 17.93 16.24
CA LYS A 108 -28.97 17.21 16.48
C LYS A 108 -28.73 15.75 16.87
N ASP A 109 -27.76 15.09 16.23
CA ASP A 109 -27.41 13.68 16.51
C ASP A 109 -26.77 13.50 17.90
N PHE A 110 -26.19 14.56 18.46
CA PHE A 110 -25.65 14.58 19.83
C PHE A 110 -26.73 14.69 20.92
N GLN A 111 -27.89 15.29 20.64
CA GLN A 111 -28.95 15.44 21.65
C GLN A 111 -29.69 14.13 21.90
N ASP A 112 -29.74 13.24 20.90
CA ASP A 112 -30.40 11.92 21.00
C ASP A 112 -29.55 10.87 21.75
N LEU A 113 -28.29 11.20 22.09
CA LEU A 113 -27.36 10.33 22.82
C LEU A 113 -27.26 10.66 24.33
N LYS A 114 -28.06 11.62 24.83
CA LYS A 114 -28.10 11.93 26.26
C LYS A 114 -29.05 10.96 26.97
N PHE A 115 -28.45 10.00 27.69
CA PHE A 115 -29.13 9.14 28.67
C PHE A 115 -29.53 9.91 29.92
#